data_AF-A0A6N9R3T6-F1
#
_entry.id   AF-A0A6N9R3T6-F1
#
_cell.length_a   1.000
_cell.length_b   1.000
_cell.length_c   1.000
_cell.angle_alpha   90.00
_cell.angle_beta   90.00
_cell.angle_gamma   90.00
#
_symmetry.space_group_name_H-M   'P 1'
#
loop_
_entity.id
_entity.type
_entity.pdbx_description
1 polymer ?
#
loop_
_entity_poly.entity_id
_entity_poly.type
_entity_poly.pdbx_seq_one_letter_code
_entity_poly.pdbx_strand_id
1 'polypeptide(L)'
;MNPRLSRLQPYPFERLRRWFSGVTPNPALAPINLSIGEPKHPTPALVLDAFAAGAPGLAHYPTTIGVPALREAIAGWLARRHGLPALDPATQVL
;
A
#
# COMPACT_ATOMS: atom_id res chain seq x y z
N MET A 1 24.66 7.13 18.28
CA MET A 1 23.77 6.55 17.24
C MET A 1 23.35 5.15 17.67
N ASN A 2 22.10 4.72 17.45
CA ASN A 2 21.62 3.39 17.87
C ASN A 2 22.29 2.27 17.03
N PRO A 3 23.04 1.32 17.63
CA PRO A 3 23.77 0.28 16.90
C PRO A 3 22.85 -0.72 16.16
N ARG A 4 21.57 -0.78 16.50
CA ARG A 4 20.59 -1.65 15.82
C ARG A 4 20.28 -1.17 14.40
N LEU A 5 20.43 0.13 14.11
CA LEU A 5 20.18 0.69 12.79
C LEU A 5 21.15 0.12 11.74
N SER A 6 22.40 -0.16 12.13
CA SER A 6 23.41 -0.75 11.24
C SER A 6 23.11 -2.20 10.82
N ARG A 7 22.12 -2.85 11.46
CA ARG A 7 21.69 -4.22 11.10
C ARG A 7 20.62 -4.24 10.01
N LEU A 8 19.98 -3.09 9.73
CA LEU A 8 19.00 -2.99 8.67
C LEU A 8 19.67 -3.14 7.30
N GLN A 9 18.98 -3.80 6.37
CA GLN A 9 19.43 -3.91 5.00
C GLN A 9 18.64 -2.90 4.14
N PRO A 10 19.28 -2.29 3.14
CA PRO A 10 18.58 -1.44 2.17
C PRO A 10 17.58 -2.28 1.38
N TYR A 11 16.61 -1.60 0.76
CA TYR A 11 15.63 -2.31 -0.07
C TYR A 11 16.33 -3.03 -1.23
N PRO A 12 15.82 -4.22 -1.66
CA PRO A 12 16.45 -4.99 -2.72
C PRO A 12 16.69 -4.21 -4.03
N PHE A 13 15.78 -3.30 -4.41
CA PHE A 13 15.94 -2.47 -5.62
C PHE A 13 17.08 -1.46 -5.50
N GLU A 14 17.40 -0.99 -4.30
CA GLU A 14 18.56 -0.09 -4.09
C GLU A 14 19.87 -0.84 -4.27
N ARG A 15 19.92 -2.10 -3.81
CA ARG A 15 21.06 -2.99 -4.05
C ARG A 15 21.25 -3.24 -5.55
N LEU A 16 20.17 -3.50 -6.27
CA LEU A 16 20.21 -3.69 -7.71
C LEU A 16 20.70 -2.43 -8.45
N ARG A 17 20.21 -1.24 -8.05
CA ARG A 17 20.70 0.04 -8.59
C ARG A 17 22.21 0.21 -8.38
N ARG A 18 22.74 -0.17 -7.21
CA ARG A 18 24.19 -0.15 -6.93
C ARG A 18 24.97 -1.11 -7.82
N TRP A 19 24.43 -2.29 -8.12
CA TRP A 19 25.06 -3.24 -9.04
C TRP A 19 25.09 -2.76 -10.48
N PHE A 20 24.09 -1.98 -10.91
CA PHE A 20 24.10 -1.34 -12.23
C PHE A 20 24.98 -0.08 -12.31
N SER A 21 25.62 0.33 -11.21
CA SER A 21 26.55 1.47 -11.20
C SER A 21 27.69 1.24 -12.19
N GLY A 22 27.80 2.12 -13.20
CA GLY A 22 28.81 2.03 -14.26
C GLY A 22 28.43 1.18 -15.47
N VAL A 23 27.23 0.57 -15.48
CA VAL A 23 26.70 -0.11 -16.67
C VAL A 23 26.05 0.92 -17.59
N THR A 24 26.51 1.03 -18.83
CA THR A 24 25.85 1.83 -19.88
C THR A 24 24.93 0.92 -20.69
N PRO A 25 23.59 1.09 -20.61
CA PRO A 25 22.66 0.32 -21.43
C PRO A 25 22.81 0.66 -22.92
N ASN A 26 22.34 -0.23 -23.79
CA ASN A 26 22.28 0.03 -25.22
C ASN A 26 21.36 1.25 -25.49
N PRO A 27 21.85 2.34 -26.10
CA PRO A 27 21.07 3.55 -26.33
C PRO A 27 19.93 3.37 -27.34
N ALA A 28 19.97 2.31 -28.16
CA ALA A 28 18.91 2.00 -29.12
C ALA A 28 17.68 1.34 -28.49
N LEU A 29 17.73 0.94 -27.20
CA LEU A 29 16.66 0.19 -26.54
C LEU A 29 16.12 0.93 -25.32
N ALA A 30 14.80 0.92 -25.14
CA ALA A 30 14.15 1.42 -23.93
C ALA A 30 14.30 0.40 -22.78
N PRO A 31 14.73 0.81 -21.58
CA PRO A 31 14.80 -0.08 -20.42
C PRO A 31 13.41 -0.56 -19.98
N ILE A 32 13.29 -1.86 -19.68
CA ILE A 32 12.10 -2.44 -19.05
C ILE A 32 12.42 -2.71 -17.58
N ASN A 33 11.80 -1.94 -16.69
CA ASN A 33 12.04 -2.08 -15.25
C ASN A 33 11.03 -3.06 -14.62
N LEU A 34 11.49 -4.29 -14.37
CA LEU A 34 10.73 -5.34 -13.66
C LEU A 34 11.23 -5.55 -12.23
N SER A 35 12.06 -4.63 -11.70
CA SER A 35 12.73 -4.80 -10.41
C SER A 35 11.94 -4.25 -9.21
N ILE A 36 10.83 -3.54 -9.46
CA ILE A 36 10.05 -2.85 -8.43
C ILE A 36 8.63 -3.41 -8.44
N GLY A 37 8.19 -3.96 -7.31
CA GLY A 37 6.84 -4.52 -7.12
C GLY A 37 5.76 -3.48 -6.83
N GLU A 38 5.92 -2.24 -7.29
CA GLU A 38 4.93 -1.17 -7.11
C GLU A 38 3.95 -1.18 -8.29
N PRO A 39 2.62 -1.13 -8.04
CA PRO A 39 1.64 -1.05 -9.12
C PRO A 39 1.84 0.23 -9.96
N LYS A 40 1.64 0.11 -11.28
CA LYS A 40 1.74 1.25 -12.23
C LYS A 40 0.40 1.73 -12.76
N HIS A 41 -0.69 1.05 -12.41
CA HIS A 41 -2.03 1.49 -12.78
C HIS A 41 -2.44 2.73 -11.98
N PRO A 42 -3.19 3.67 -12.59
CA PRO A 42 -3.70 4.82 -11.87
C PRO A 42 -4.66 4.38 -10.76
N THR A 43 -4.69 5.14 -9.67
CA THR A 43 -5.69 4.98 -8.61
C THR A 43 -7.10 5.14 -9.21
N PRO A 44 -8.06 4.24 -8.92
CA PRO A 44 -9.42 4.36 -9.43
C PRO A 44 -10.11 5.66 -8.98
N ALA A 45 -10.87 6.30 -9.89
CA ALA A 45 -11.56 7.57 -9.64
C ALA A 45 -12.49 7.51 -8.41
N LEU A 46 -13.23 6.41 -8.25
CA LEU A 46 -14.09 6.15 -7.07
C LEU A 46 -13.36 6.40 -5.73
N VAL A 47 -12.10 6.01 -5.62
CA VAL A 47 -11.31 6.18 -4.39
C VAL A 47 -10.91 7.64 -4.20
N LEU A 48 -10.53 8.31 -5.29
CA LEU A 48 -10.17 9.73 -5.28
C LEU A 48 -11.37 10.61 -4.92
N ASP A 49 -12.54 10.30 -5.48
CA ASP A 49 -13.79 11.03 -5.23
C ASP A 49 -14.23 10.85 -3.77
N ALA A 50 -14.18 9.63 -3.23
CA ALA A 50 -14.49 9.35 -1.84
C ALA A 50 -13.53 10.05 -0.87
N PHE A 51 -12.23 10.10 -1.22
CA PHE A 51 -11.23 10.82 -0.43
C PHE A 51 -11.50 12.33 -0.42
N ALA A 52 -11.76 12.92 -1.59
CA ALA A 52 -12.09 14.34 -1.70
C ALA A 52 -13.36 14.71 -0.92
N ALA A 53 -14.40 13.88 -1.01
CA ALA A 53 -15.64 14.05 -0.25
C ALA A 53 -15.43 13.93 1.27
N GLY A 54 -14.48 13.11 1.72
CA GLY A 54 -14.13 12.93 3.13
C GLY A 54 -13.25 14.02 3.73
N ALA A 55 -12.68 14.92 2.91
CA ALA A 55 -11.73 15.95 3.34
C ALA A 55 -12.19 16.84 4.51
N PRO A 56 -13.47 17.22 4.65
CA PRO A 56 -13.93 18.01 5.81
C PRO A 56 -13.68 17.34 7.17
N GLY A 57 -13.60 16.01 7.22
CA GLY A 57 -13.38 15.26 8.46
C GLY A 57 -11.93 15.24 8.96
N LEU A 58 -10.96 15.75 8.18
CA LEU A 58 -9.52 15.64 8.47
C LEU A 58 -9.07 16.39 9.73
N ALA A 59 -9.86 17.35 10.22
CA ALA A 59 -9.54 18.11 11.42
C ALA A 59 -9.75 17.31 12.72
N HIS A 60 -10.36 16.12 12.65
CA HIS A 60 -10.67 15.30 13.81
C HIS A 60 -9.79 14.06 13.84
N TYR A 61 -9.30 13.73 15.03
CA TYR A 61 -8.59 12.47 15.24
C TYR A 61 -9.56 11.30 15.10
N PRO A 62 -9.29 10.35 14.18
CA PRO A 62 -10.07 9.12 14.12
C PRO A 62 -9.82 8.27 15.35
N THR A 63 -10.76 7.39 15.66
CA THR A 63 -10.56 6.35 16.67
C THR A 63 -9.45 5.40 16.23
N THR A 64 -8.67 4.89 17.19
CA THR A 64 -7.57 3.94 16.93
C THR A 64 -8.05 2.71 16.14
N ILE A 65 -9.26 2.24 16.43
CA ILE A 65 -9.85 1.05 15.80
C ILE A 65 -10.49 1.35 14.42
N GLY A 66 -10.42 2.61 13.96
CA GLY A 66 -11.10 3.05 12.74
C GLY A 66 -12.60 3.30 12.93
N VAL A 67 -13.24 3.84 11.89
CA VAL A 67 -14.68 4.13 11.88
C VAL A 67 -15.52 2.87 11.66
N PRO A 68 -16.70 2.73 12.28
CA PRO A 68 -17.53 1.51 12.15
C PRO A 68 -17.82 1.11 10.70
N ALA A 69 -18.21 2.08 9.86
CA ALA A 69 -18.54 1.84 8.45
C ALA A 69 -17.38 1.24 7.65
N LEU A 70 -16.13 1.58 7.96
CA LEU A 70 -14.96 0.98 7.30
C LEU A 70 -14.82 -0.49 7.67
N ARG A 71 -15.01 -0.82 8.95
CA ARG A 71 -14.89 -2.20 9.44
C ARG A 71 -16.00 -3.08 8.88
N GLU A 72 -17.23 -2.56 8.79
CA GLU A 72 -18.36 -3.23 8.13
C GLU A 72 -18.08 -3.50 6.65
N ALA A 73 -17.52 -2.51 5.94
CA ALA A 73 -17.14 -2.66 4.54
C ALA A 73 -16.06 -3.75 4.33
N ILE A 74 -15.04 -3.78 5.21
CA ILE A 74 -13.99 -4.81 5.21
C ILE A 74 -14.59 -6.20 5.48
N ALA A 75 -15.41 -6.34 6.53
CA ALA A 75 -16.07 -7.59 6.88
C ALA A 75 -16.93 -8.13 5.73
N GLY A 76 -17.74 -7.26 5.11
CA GLY A 76 -18.57 -7.61 3.96
C GLY A 76 -17.74 -7.97 2.72
N TRP A 77 -16.63 -7.28 2.46
CA TRP A 77 -15.73 -7.62 1.37
C TRP A 77 -15.08 -9.00 1.57
N LEU A 78 -14.60 -9.29 2.78
CA LEU A 78 -14.00 -10.59 3.11
C LEU A 78 -15.00 -11.73 2.92
N ALA A 79 -16.22 -11.56 3.44
CA ALA A 79 -17.29 -12.55 3.28
C ALA A 79 -17.58 -12.83 1.80
N ARG A 80 -17.74 -11.79 0.97
CA ARG A 80 -18.00 -11.94 -0.47
C ARG A 80 -16.81 -12.54 -1.23
N ARG A 81 -15.59 -12.05 -0.95
CA ARG A 81 -14.38 -12.41 -1.71
C ARG A 81 -13.96 -13.85 -1.49
N HIS A 82 -14.17 -14.35 -0.27
CA HIS A 82 -13.69 -15.64 0.19
C HIS A 82 -14.79 -16.65 0.52
N GLY A 83 -16.07 -16.27 0.39
CA GLY A 83 -17.20 -17.15 0.71
C GLY A 83 -17.31 -17.49 2.20
N LEU A 84 -16.92 -16.55 3.07
CA LEU A 84 -16.95 -16.76 4.52
C LEU A 84 -18.37 -16.51 5.07
N PRO A 85 -18.73 -17.14 6.20
CA PRO A 85 -19.84 -16.68 7.02
C PRO A 85 -19.70 -15.20 7.37
N ALA A 86 -20.80 -14.56 7.77
CA ALA A 86 -20.79 -13.17 8.20
C ALA A 86 -19.77 -12.98 9.34
N LEU A 87 -18.85 -12.04 9.16
CA LEU A 87 -17.86 -11.65 10.15
C LEU A 87 -18.43 -10.54 11.04
N ASP A 88 -18.12 -10.58 12.33
CA ASP A 88 -18.39 -9.50 13.28
C ASP A 88 -17.36 -8.36 13.08
N PRO A 89 -17.77 -7.19 12.57
CA PRO A 89 -16.86 -6.07 12.33
C PRO A 89 -16.21 -5.54 13.61
N ALA A 90 -16.84 -5.70 14.78
CA ALA A 90 -16.36 -5.16 16.04
C ALA A 90 -15.21 -5.98 16.64
N THR A 91 -15.14 -7.28 16.34
CA THR A 91 -14.19 -8.22 16.98
C THR A 91 -13.27 -8.93 15.97
N GLN A 92 -13.65 -8.99 14.69
CA GLN A 92 -12.93 -9.78 13.67
C GLN A 92 -12.27 -8.91 12.57
N VAL A 93 -12.34 -7.58 12.68
CA VAL A 93 -11.60 -6.61 11.85
C VAL A 93 -10.77 -5.74 12.79
N LEU A 94 -9.45 -5.95 12.82
CA LEU A 94 -8.51 -5.32 13.77
C LEU A 94 -7.87 -4.05 13.22
#